data_AF-A0A8T0F3V7-F1
#
_entry.id   AF-A0A8T0F3V7-F1
#
_cell.length_a   1.000
_cell.length_b   1.000
_cell.length_c   1.000
_cell.angle_alpha   90.00
_cell.angle_beta   90.00
_cell.angle_gamma   90.00
#
_symmetry.space_group_name_H-M   'P 1'
#
loop_
_entity.id
_entity.type
_entity.pdbx_description
1 polymer ?
#
loop_
_entity_poly.entity_id
_entity_poly.type
_entity_poly.pdbx_seq_one_letter_code
_entity_poly.pdbx_strand_id
1 'polypeptide(L)'
;MYFLEFPLIVPRNQTNFKPGVFEKVFGDYKDTPIFLCGAMPTQPKSKGTVRLQSTDPYAQPLIDPNYLADHRDVQAIVNGLKTCQQILLTEPLRKIGAKAFDKPNPGCANLVDKGDKYYECIARGAVLPISHAVGTAKMGDPSDPTTVVDPLLRVKGLKGLRIVDGSTMPIIPSANSNIPEIMLAEKASDLIKQTVQCAPKISIDIFKFNF
;
A
#
# COMPACT_ATOMS: atom_id res chain seq x y z
N MET A 1 3.85 10.29 5.22
CA MET A 1 5.32 10.44 5.29
C MET A 1 5.81 9.45 6.32
N TYR A 2 6.81 8.64 5.99
CA TYR A 2 7.38 7.64 6.90
C TYR A 2 8.89 7.84 6.99
N PHE A 3 9.42 7.78 8.21
CA PHE A 3 10.85 7.65 8.47
C PHE A 3 11.11 6.21 8.87
N LEU A 4 11.93 5.52 8.09
CA LEU A 4 12.29 4.15 8.36
C LEU A 4 13.81 4.07 8.42
N GLU A 5 14.30 3.61 9.57
CA GLU A 5 15.68 3.18 9.74
C GLU A 5 15.71 1.70 9.36
N PHE A 6 16.50 1.34 8.34
CA PHE A 6 16.66 -0.04 7.93
C PHE A 6 18.14 -0.35 7.72
N PRO A 7 18.59 -1.57 8.07
CA PRO A 7 19.79 -2.10 7.44
C PRO A 7 19.55 -2.19 5.93
N LEU A 8 20.60 -2.01 5.12
CA LEU A 8 20.52 -2.04 3.65
C LEU A 8 19.90 -3.33 3.06
N ILE A 9 19.71 -4.36 3.88
CA ILE A 9 18.99 -5.60 3.59
C ILE A 9 17.58 -5.32 3.06
N VAL A 10 16.85 -4.35 3.63
CA VAL A 10 15.46 -4.06 3.21
C VAL A 10 15.42 -3.49 1.79
N PRO A 11 16.12 -2.39 1.45
CA PRO A 11 16.18 -1.94 0.07
C PRO A 11 16.84 -2.97 -0.88
N ARG A 12 17.70 -3.86 -0.41
CA ARG A 12 18.32 -4.89 -1.26
C ARG A 12 17.38 -6.06 -1.62
N ASN A 13 16.60 -6.53 -0.65
CA ASN A 13 15.87 -7.80 -0.76
C ASN A 13 14.35 -7.65 -0.75
N GLN A 14 13.82 -6.55 -0.21
CA GLN A 14 12.38 -6.32 -0.04
C GLN A 14 11.85 -5.21 -0.93
N THR A 15 12.73 -4.43 -1.56
CA THR A 15 12.33 -3.46 -2.58
C THR A 15 12.78 -3.96 -3.94
N ASN A 16 11.93 -3.82 -4.96
CA ASN A 16 12.19 -4.34 -6.30
C ASN A 16 13.18 -3.46 -7.09
N PHE A 17 14.20 -2.91 -6.43
CA PHE A 17 15.24 -2.13 -7.09
C PHE A 17 16.05 -3.04 -8.01
N LYS A 18 16.29 -2.56 -9.24
CA LYS A 18 17.25 -3.23 -10.13
C LYS A 18 18.63 -3.23 -9.46
N PRO A 19 19.39 -4.34 -9.49
CA PRO A 19 20.69 -4.42 -8.81
C PRO A 19 21.65 -3.27 -9.12
N GLY A 20 21.75 -2.86 -10.40
CA GLY A 20 22.59 -1.74 -10.81
C GLY A 20 22.11 -0.36 -10.35
N VAL A 21 20.82 -0.19 -10.03
CA VAL A 21 20.28 1.03 -9.42
C VAL A 21 20.59 1.03 -7.93
N PHE A 22 20.38 -0.08 -7.24
CA PHE A 22 20.70 -0.24 -5.83
C PHE A 22 22.17 0.11 -5.55
N GLU A 23 23.11 -0.48 -6.31
CA GLU A 23 24.54 -0.22 -6.10
C GLU A 23 24.91 1.25 -6.36
N LYS A 24 24.31 1.90 -7.36
CA LYS A 24 24.56 3.33 -7.64
C LYS A 24 24.08 4.26 -6.55
N VAL A 25 22.99 3.89 -5.85
CA VAL A 25 22.38 4.72 -4.80
C VAL A 25 23.01 4.44 -3.44
N PHE A 26 23.19 3.16 -3.10
CA PHE A 26 23.53 2.72 -1.75
C PHE A 26 24.94 2.12 -1.62
N GLY A 27 25.64 1.87 -2.72
CA GLY A 27 26.90 1.12 -2.73
C GLY A 27 28.01 1.75 -1.88
N ASP A 28 28.10 3.08 -1.89
CA ASP A 28 29.09 3.84 -1.12
C ASP A 28 28.77 3.89 0.39
N TYR A 29 27.54 3.53 0.77
CA TYR A 29 27.01 3.69 2.14
C TYR A 29 26.86 2.35 2.86
N LYS A 30 27.52 1.27 2.37
CA LYS A 30 27.38 -0.10 2.90
C LYS A 30 27.60 -0.21 4.41
N ASP A 31 28.57 0.53 4.93
CA ASP A 31 28.96 0.52 6.35
C ASP A 31 28.57 1.82 7.06
N THR A 32 27.66 2.61 6.47
CA THR A 32 27.19 3.89 7.03
C THR A 32 25.74 3.77 7.48
N PRO A 33 25.38 4.24 8.69
CA PRO A 33 23.98 4.34 9.09
C PRO A 33 23.19 5.23 8.12
N ILE A 34 22.07 4.73 7.62
CA ILE A 34 21.18 5.47 6.73
C ILE A 34 19.75 5.46 7.28
N PHE A 35 19.01 6.52 6.98
CA PHE A 35 17.57 6.54 7.13
C PHE A 35 16.94 7.01 5.83
N LEU A 36 15.72 6.55 5.56
CA LEU A 36 14.97 6.94 4.38
C LEU A 36 13.71 7.70 4.80
N CYS A 37 13.47 8.82 4.13
CA CYS A 37 12.21 9.54 4.23
C CYS A 37 11.38 9.25 2.98
N GLY A 38 10.27 8.52 3.17
CA GLY A 38 9.35 8.14 2.10
C GLY A 38 8.15 9.10 1.99
N ALA A 39 7.89 9.57 0.77
CA ALA A 39 6.69 10.31 0.41
C ALA A 39 5.68 9.38 -0.27
N MET A 40 4.58 9.08 0.41
CA MET A 40 3.56 8.14 -0.05
C MET A 40 2.18 8.81 0.04
N PRO A 41 1.44 8.95 -1.06
CA PRO A 41 0.06 9.39 -1.02
C PRO A 41 -0.78 8.35 -0.28
N THR A 42 -1.42 8.75 0.81
CA THR A 42 -2.30 7.87 1.60
C THR A 42 -3.70 7.73 0.99
N GLN A 43 -4.03 8.58 0.03
CA GLN A 43 -5.30 8.62 -0.69
C GLN A 43 -5.06 8.80 -2.21
N PRO A 44 -4.36 7.83 -2.85
CA PRO A 44 -4.02 7.93 -4.26
C PRO A 44 -5.25 8.03 -5.14
N LYS A 45 -5.15 8.83 -6.21
CA LYS A 45 -6.19 9.03 -7.21
C LYS A 45 -6.05 8.06 -8.38
N SER A 46 -4.84 7.61 -8.67
CA SER A 46 -4.57 6.56 -9.64
C SER A 46 -5.29 5.27 -9.24
N LYS A 47 -5.88 4.59 -10.23
CA LYS A 47 -6.59 3.33 -10.07
C LYS A 47 -6.06 2.32 -11.08
N GLY A 48 -5.76 1.13 -10.58
CA GLY A 48 -5.31 0.00 -11.36
C GLY A 48 -6.38 -1.07 -11.54
N THR A 49 -5.97 -2.20 -12.10
CA THR A 49 -6.82 -3.36 -12.34
C THR A 49 -6.11 -4.66 -11.97
N VAL A 50 -6.92 -5.66 -11.60
CA VAL A 50 -6.54 -7.07 -11.54
C VAL A 50 -7.52 -7.82 -12.43
N ARG A 51 -7.02 -8.60 -13.39
CA ARG A 51 -7.84 -9.29 -14.39
C ARG A 51 -7.39 -10.73 -14.57
N LEU A 52 -8.34 -11.61 -14.90
CA LEU A 52 -8.02 -12.96 -15.34
C LEU A 52 -7.26 -12.92 -16.66
N GLN A 53 -6.20 -13.71 -16.77
CA GLN A 53 -5.47 -13.91 -18.03
C GLN A 53 -6.07 -15.05 -18.86
N SER A 54 -6.69 -16.03 -18.20
CA SER A 54 -7.29 -17.22 -18.83
C SER A 54 -8.43 -17.77 -17.95
N THR A 55 -9.04 -18.88 -18.38
CA THR A 55 -10.03 -19.62 -17.60
C THR A 55 -9.42 -20.60 -16.59
N ASP A 56 -8.10 -20.81 -16.61
CA ASP A 56 -7.41 -21.65 -15.62
C ASP A 56 -7.32 -20.88 -14.28
N PRO A 57 -7.93 -21.38 -13.19
CA PRO A 57 -7.91 -20.72 -11.89
C PRO A 57 -6.51 -20.67 -11.24
N TYR A 58 -5.54 -21.45 -11.74
CA TYR A 58 -4.16 -21.46 -11.25
C TYR A 58 -3.23 -20.53 -12.05
N ALA A 59 -3.70 -19.99 -13.17
CA ALA A 59 -2.93 -19.02 -13.94
C ALA A 59 -2.74 -17.71 -13.15
N GLN A 60 -1.54 -17.13 -13.26
CA GLN A 60 -1.26 -15.83 -12.64
C GLN A 60 -2.18 -14.75 -13.26
N PRO A 61 -2.76 -13.85 -12.44
CA PRO A 61 -3.59 -12.78 -12.95
C PRO A 61 -2.74 -11.70 -13.62
N LEU A 62 -3.38 -10.93 -14.50
CA LEU A 62 -2.83 -9.67 -14.99
C LEU A 62 -3.04 -8.61 -13.91
N ILE A 63 -1.95 -8.06 -13.37
CA ILE A 63 -1.98 -7.01 -12.34
C ILE A 63 -1.34 -5.75 -12.91
N ASP A 64 -2.12 -4.68 -13.02
CA ASP A 64 -1.64 -3.36 -13.40
C ASP A 64 -2.13 -2.33 -12.38
N PRO A 65 -1.31 -1.95 -11.39
CA PRO A 65 -1.67 -0.93 -10.40
C PRO A 65 -1.86 0.47 -11.01
N ASN A 66 -1.37 0.69 -12.23
CA ASN A 66 -1.45 1.96 -12.95
C ASN A 66 -0.90 3.15 -12.12
N TYR A 67 0.24 2.93 -11.45
CA TYR A 67 0.85 3.92 -10.56
C TYR A 67 1.12 5.24 -11.28
N LEU A 68 0.84 6.35 -10.61
CA LEU A 68 1.13 7.72 -11.07
C LEU A 68 0.41 8.12 -12.38
N ALA A 69 -0.66 7.41 -12.74
CA ALA A 69 -1.52 7.78 -13.86
C ALA A 69 -2.21 9.13 -13.63
N ASP A 70 -2.58 9.42 -12.39
CA ASP A 70 -3.10 10.73 -12.00
C ASP A 70 -1.97 11.66 -11.54
N HIS A 71 -1.82 12.80 -12.22
CA HIS A 71 -0.76 13.77 -11.92
C HIS A 71 -0.83 14.31 -10.48
N ARG A 72 -2.01 14.29 -9.83
CA ARG A 72 -2.15 14.71 -8.42
C ARG A 72 -1.38 13.82 -7.47
N ASP A 73 -1.22 12.53 -7.79
CA ASP A 73 -0.40 11.62 -6.98
C ASP A 73 1.09 11.99 -7.09
N VAL A 74 1.54 12.38 -8.27
CA VAL A 74 2.91 12.87 -8.51
C VAL A 74 3.16 14.14 -7.73
N GLN A 75 2.23 15.11 -7.78
CA GLN A 75 2.34 16.37 -7.02
C GLN A 75 2.39 16.12 -5.50
N ALA A 76 1.58 15.19 -4.99
CA ALA A 76 1.59 14.80 -3.59
C ALA A 76 2.95 14.22 -3.16
N ILE A 77 3.54 13.38 -4.01
CA ILE A 77 4.89 12.82 -3.77
C ILE A 77 5.94 13.94 -3.81
N VAL A 78 5.92 14.83 -4.81
CA VAL A 78 6.86 15.96 -4.92
C VAL A 78 6.82 16.83 -3.67
N ASN A 79 5.63 17.18 -3.19
CA ASN A 79 5.46 17.95 -1.96
C ASN A 79 6.02 17.19 -0.75
N GLY A 80 5.75 15.89 -0.64
CA GLY A 80 6.31 15.06 0.43
C GLY A 80 7.84 14.95 0.40
N LEU A 81 8.45 14.84 -0.78
CA LEU A 81 9.91 14.82 -0.94
C LEU A 81 10.55 16.16 -0.53
N LYS A 82 9.91 17.28 -0.87
CA LYS A 82 10.32 18.61 -0.40
C LYS A 82 10.21 18.70 1.13
N THR A 83 9.15 18.17 1.73
CA THR A 83 9.02 18.08 3.20
C THR A 83 10.12 17.23 3.82
N CYS A 84 10.45 16.07 3.23
CA CYS A 84 11.58 15.24 3.66
C CYS A 84 12.90 16.03 3.66
N GLN A 85 13.16 16.80 2.60
CA GLN A 85 14.34 17.67 2.53
C GLN A 85 14.32 18.73 3.63
N GLN A 86 13.19 19.38 3.89
CA GLN A 86 13.10 20.37 4.97
C GLN A 86 13.34 19.74 6.34
N ILE A 87 12.83 18.54 6.60
CA ILE A 87 13.07 17.82 7.85
C ILE A 87 14.56 17.54 8.02
N LEU A 88 15.24 17.06 6.98
CA LEU A 88 16.67 16.81 6.99
C LEU A 88 17.49 18.04 7.40
N LEU A 89 17.03 19.25 7.06
CA LEU A 89 17.72 20.51 7.36
C LEU A 89 17.44 21.03 8.78
N THR A 90 16.57 20.38 9.55
CA THR A 90 16.25 20.80 10.93
C THR A 90 17.44 20.65 11.87
N GLU A 91 17.48 21.47 12.93
CA GLU A 91 18.57 21.47 13.92
C GLU A 91 18.83 20.08 14.54
N PRO A 92 17.81 19.28 14.95
CA PRO A 92 18.06 17.95 15.53
C PRO A 92 18.80 17.00 14.58
N LEU A 93 18.41 16.98 13.29
CA LEU A 93 19.07 16.14 12.29
C LEU A 93 20.47 16.66 11.95
N ARG A 94 20.65 17.98 11.87
CA ARG A 94 21.98 18.58 11.69
C ARG A 94 22.93 18.30 12.85
N LYS A 95 22.44 18.28 14.10
CA LYS A 95 23.24 17.97 15.30
C LYS A 95 23.84 16.57 15.29
N ILE A 96 23.15 15.60 14.69
CA ILE A 96 23.66 14.23 14.55
C ILE A 96 24.46 14.02 13.24
N GLY A 97 24.73 15.10 12.49
CA GLY A 97 25.49 15.03 11.24
C GLY A 97 24.71 14.42 10.07
N ALA A 98 23.37 14.34 10.15
CA ALA A 98 22.56 13.84 9.04
C ALA A 98 22.72 14.75 7.82
N LYS A 99 22.97 14.13 6.67
CA LYS A 99 23.13 14.81 5.38
C LYS A 99 22.44 14.04 4.28
N ALA A 100 22.14 14.73 3.18
CA ALA A 100 21.59 14.09 2.00
C ALA A 100 22.66 13.18 1.37
N PHE A 101 22.22 12.19 0.58
CA PHE A 101 23.15 11.44 -0.26
C PHE A 101 23.87 12.39 -1.22
N ASP A 102 25.17 12.16 -1.40
CA ASP A 102 26.04 13.06 -2.17
C ASP A 102 25.83 12.88 -3.69
N LYS A 103 25.22 11.75 -4.09
CA LYS A 103 24.92 11.41 -5.49
C LYS A 103 23.46 11.74 -5.83
N PRO A 104 23.20 12.37 -6.99
CA PRO A 104 21.83 12.56 -7.45
C PRO A 104 21.17 11.21 -7.78
N ASN A 105 19.85 11.17 -7.72
CA ASN A 105 19.12 9.95 -8.07
C ASN A 105 19.43 9.51 -9.52
N PRO A 106 19.68 8.21 -9.76
CA PRO A 106 19.97 7.70 -11.09
C PRO A 106 18.92 8.11 -12.12
N GLY A 107 19.36 8.67 -13.25
CA GLY A 107 18.48 9.16 -14.31
C GLY A 107 17.96 10.60 -14.14
N CYS A 108 18.23 11.25 -12.99
CA CYS A 108 17.75 12.60 -12.68
C CYS A 108 18.87 13.64 -12.53
N ALA A 109 20.13 13.28 -12.80
CA ALA A 109 21.30 14.13 -12.55
C ALA A 109 21.26 15.47 -13.33
N ASN A 110 20.72 15.48 -14.54
CA ASN A 110 20.56 16.69 -15.36
C ASN A 110 19.44 17.63 -14.86
N LEU A 111 18.69 17.22 -13.84
CA LEU A 111 17.55 17.96 -13.31
C LEU A 111 17.79 18.53 -11.91
N VAL A 112 18.94 18.29 -11.27
CA VAL A 112 19.22 18.70 -9.87
C VAL A 112 18.89 20.16 -9.61
N ASP A 113 19.25 21.06 -10.54
CA ASP A 113 19.00 22.51 -10.41
C ASP A 113 17.65 22.96 -11.01
N LYS A 114 16.74 22.02 -11.30
CA LYS A 114 15.45 22.29 -11.98
C LYS A 114 14.24 22.21 -11.04
N GLY A 115 14.47 22.30 -9.73
CA GLY A 115 13.41 22.41 -8.71
C GLY A 115 12.45 21.21 -8.74
N ASP A 116 11.14 21.47 -8.88
CA ASP A 116 10.10 20.43 -8.88
C ASP A 116 10.30 19.37 -9.98
N LYS A 117 10.95 19.71 -11.11
CA LYS A 117 11.28 18.72 -12.15
C LYS A 117 12.24 17.63 -11.67
N TYR A 118 13.15 17.96 -10.75
CA TYR A 118 14.02 16.97 -10.11
C TYR A 118 13.21 15.97 -9.29
N TYR A 119 12.30 16.50 -8.45
CA TYR A 119 11.45 15.71 -7.58
C TYR A 119 10.45 14.85 -8.36
N GLU A 120 9.91 15.36 -9.47
CA GLU A 120 9.06 14.55 -10.35
C GLU A 120 9.84 13.40 -10.99
N CYS A 121 11.07 13.64 -11.44
CA CYS A 121 11.93 12.58 -11.95
C CYS A 121 12.18 11.49 -10.90
N ILE A 122 12.46 11.89 -9.65
CA ILE A 122 12.61 10.96 -8.52
C ILE A 122 11.32 10.17 -8.29
N ALA A 123 10.17 10.87 -8.22
CA ALA A 123 8.87 10.26 -7.95
C ALA A 123 8.53 9.17 -8.98
N ARG A 124 8.85 9.41 -10.26
CA ARG A 124 8.59 8.45 -11.35
C ARG A 124 9.64 7.35 -11.46
N GLY A 125 10.90 7.65 -11.13
CA GLY A 125 12.02 6.71 -11.26
C GLY A 125 12.16 5.72 -10.10
N ALA A 126 11.54 5.99 -8.94
CA ALA A 126 11.73 5.22 -7.71
C ALA A 126 10.40 4.88 -6.99
N VAL A 127 9.39 4.44 -7.75
CA VAL A 127 8.13 3.96 -7.17
C VAL A 127 8.34 2.60 -6.50
N LEU A 128 7.97 2.51 -5.22
CA LEU A 128 8.02 1.27 -4.46
C LEU A 128 6.62 0.89 -3.97
N PRO A 129 6.12 -0.32 -4.28
CA PRO A 129 4.87 -0.81 -3.71
C PRO A 129 5.05 -1.13 -2.22
N ILE A 130 4.05 -0.79 -1.40
CA ILE A 130 3.99 -1.09 0.04
C ILE A 130 2.95 -2.17 0.39
N SER A 131 2.48 -2.91 -0.62
CA SER A 131 1.58 -4.06 -0.46
C SER A 131 0.26 -3.80 0.29
N HIS A 132 -0.35 -2.63 0.12
CA HIS A 132 -1.67 -2.27 0.68
C HIS A 132 -2.76 -2.13 -0.41
N ALA A 133 -2.85 -3.10 -1.33
CA ALA A 133 -3.83 -3.04 -2.41
C ALA A 133 -5.25 -3.30 -1.90
N VAL A 134 -6.23 -2.52 -2.37
CA VAL A 134 -7.64 -2.61 -1.96
C VAL A 134 -8.58 -2.29 -3.12
N GLY A 135 -9.87 -2.54 -2.94
CA GLY A 135 -10.93 -1.97 -3.79
C GLY A 135 -11.22 -2.69 -5.11
N THR A 136 -10.66 -3.87 -5.33
CA THR A 136 -10.93 -4.69 -6.54
C THR A 136 -12.35 -5.29 -6.58
N ALA A 137 -13.03 -5.36 -5.44
CA ALA A 137 -14.43 -5.75 -5.30
C ALA A 137 -15.23 -4.69 -4.51
N LYS A 138 -15.09 -3.42 -4.92
CA LYS A 138 -15.63 -2.22 -4.26
C LYS A 138 -17.02 -2.43 -3.62
N MET A 139 -17.11 -2.14 -2.32
CA MET A 139 -18.35 -1.99 -1.58
C MET A 139 -19.00 -0.62 -1.87
N GLY A 140 -20.31 -0.58 -2.02
CA GLY A 140 -21.02 0.68 -2.28
C GLY A 140 -22.51 0.51 -2.50
N ASP A 141 -23.14 1.56 -3.05
CA ASP A 141 -24.56 1.53 -3.41
C ASP A 141 -24.82 0.42 -4.45
N PRO A 142 -25.83 -0.45 -4.27
CA PRO A 142 -26.18 -1.48 -5.25
C PRO A 142 -26.52 -0.93 -6.64
N SER A 143 -27.01 0.31 -6.73
CA SER A 143 -27.32 1.00 -7.99
C SER A 143 -26.08 1.56 -8.70
N ASP A 144 -24.95 1.73 -8.01
CA ASP A 144 -23.68 2.12 -8.64
C ASP A 144 -23.15 0.94 -9.48
N PRO A 145 -22.96 1.11 -10.80
CA PRO A 145 -22.48 0.05 -11.69
C PRO A 145 -21.03 -0.37 -11.40
N THR A 146 -20.26 0.45 -10.68
CA THR A 146 -18.87 0.16 -10.30
C THR A 146 -18.75 -0.65 -9.01
N THR A 147 -19.85 -0.82 -8.27
CA THR A 147 -19.92 -1.60 -7.04
C THR A 147 -20.03 -3.10 -7.36
N VAL A 148 -19.30 -3.93 -6.60
CA VAL A 148 -19.35 -5.40 -6.67
C VAL A 148 -20.14 -5.98 -5.49
N VAL A 149 -19.94 -5.45 -4.29
CA VAL A 149 -20.68 -5.86 -3.09
C VAL A 149 -21.49 -4.72 -2.49
N ASP A 150 -22.64 -5.02 -1.92
CA ASP A 150 -23.44 -4.03 -1.20
C ASP A 150 -22.87 -3.70 0.19
N PRO A 151 -23.45 -2.75 0.96
CA PRO A 151 -22.96 -2.42 2.31
C PRO A 151 -23.05 -3.56 3.34
N LEU A 152 -23.69 -4.68 2.98
CA LEU A 152 -23.74 -5.91 3.78
C LEU A 152 -22.78 -6.98 3.26
N LEU A 153 -21.83 -6.57 2.40
CA LEU A 153 -20.79 -7.36 1.76
C LEU A 153 -21.31 -8.48 0.85
N ARG A 154 -22.58 -8.41 0.43
CA ARG A 154 -23.21 -9.42 -0.45
C ARG A 154 -22.86 -9.12 -1.90
N VAL A 155 -22.49 -10.14 -2.66
CA VAL A 155 -22.16 -10.00 -4.08
C VAL A 155 -23.43 -9.70 -4.88
N LYS A 156 -23.39 -8.64 -5.69
CA LYS A 156 -24.53 -8.24 -6.52
C LYS A 156 -24.93 -9.35 -7.49
N GLY A 157 -26.23 -9.65 -7.53
CA GLY A 157 -26.79 -10.68 -8.41
C GLY A 157 -26.66 -12.13 -7.91
N LEU A 158 -25.96 -12.37 -6.79
CA LEU A 158 -25.77 -13.71 -6.23
C LEU A 158 -26.36 -13.79 -4.82
N LYS A 159 -26.99 -14.94 -4.52
CA LYS A 159 -27.51 -15.26 -3.19
C LYS A 159 -26.49 -16.13 -2.44
N GLY A 160 -26.36 -15.91 -1.13
CA GLY A 160 -25.50 -16.72 -0.28
C GLY A 160 -23.99 -16.52 -0.45
N LEU A 161 -23.56 -15.50 -1.21
CA LEU A 161 -22.14 -15.18 -1.41
C LEU A 161 -21.78 -13.78 -0.88
N ARG A 162 -20.66 -13.71 -0.14
CA ARG A 162 -20.05 -12.48 0.35
C ARG A 162 -18.55 -12.46 0.04
N ILE A 163 -17.97 -11.26 0.00
CA ILE A 163 -16.52 -11.05 -0.06
C ILE A 163 -16.11 -10.28 1.21
N VAL A 164 -15.07 -10.72 1.90
CA VAL A 164 -14.63 -10.14 3.18
C VAL A 164 -13.11 -10.08 3.22
N ASP A 165 -12.54 -9.03 2.63
CA ASP A 165 -11.11 -8.71 2.64
C ASP A 165 -10.88 -7.24 2.19
N GLY A 166 -9.63 -6.83 2.00
CA GLY A 166 -9.30 -5.49 1.50
C GLY A 166 -9.91 -5.14 0.14
N SER A 167 -10.30 -6.11 -0.70
CA SER A 167 -10.90 -5.85 -2.01
C SER A 167 -12.23 -5.09 -1.90
N THR A 168 -12.96 -5.23 -0.79
CA THR A 168 -14.24 -4.57 -0.62
C THR A 168 -14.11 -3.12 -0.16
N MET A 169 -12.94 -2.67 0.29
CA MET A 169 -12.76 -1.28 0.73
C MET A 169 -12.85 -0.33 -0.48
N PRO A 170 -13.83 0.59 -0.53
CA PRO A 170 -14.02 1.46 -1.69
C PRO A 170 -12.89 2.46 -1.90
N ILE A 171 -12.26 2.86 -0.79
CA ILE A 171 -11.16 3.80 -0.72
C ILE A 171 -10.15 3.23 0.28
N ILE A 172 -8.86 3.30 -0.05
CA ILE A 172 -7.81 2.88 0.87
C ILE A 172 -7.83 3.74 2.14
N PRO A 173 -7.78 3.14 3.34
CA PRO A 173 -7.66 3.93 4.57
C PRO A 173 -6.31 4.65 4.62
N SER A 174 -6.27 5.81 5.27
CA SER A 174 -5.01 6.54 5.53
C SER A 174 -4.19 5.90 6.65
N ALA A 175 -3.99 4.59 6.59
CA ALA A 175 -3.29 3.76 7.56
C ALA A 175 -2.78 2.47 6.88
N ASN A 176 -1.92 1.70 7.56
CA ASN A 176 -1.59 0.35 7.13
C ASN A 176 -2.86 -0.51 7.08
N SER A 177 -3.07 -1.29 6.01
CA SER A 177 -4.37 -1.92 5.74
C SER A 177 -4.73 -3.07 6.68
N ASN A 178 -3.75 -3.68 7.37
CA ASN A 178 -3.96 -4.82 8.25
C ASN A 178 -5.04 -4.59 9.32
N ILE A 179 -4.95 -3.50 10.10
CA ILE A 179 -5.93 -3.21 11.15
C ILE A 179 -7.33 -2.91 10.55
N PRO A 180 -7.47 -2.03 9.52
CA PRO A 180 -8.72 -1.86 8.80
C PRO A 180 -9.33 -3.16 8.26
N GLU A 181 -8.52 -4.10 7.75
CA GLU A 181 -9.00 -5.39 7.24
C GLU A 181 -9.52 -6.29 8.37
N ILE A 182 -8.81 -6.34 9.51
CA ILE A 182 -9.30 -7.05 10.72
C ILE A 182 -10.64 -6.46 11.18
N MET A 183 -10.75 -5.13 11.24
CA MET A 183 -11.99 -4.46 11.66
C MET A 183 -13.14 -4.72 10.67
N LEU A 184 -12.85 -4.78 9.37
CA LEU A 184 -13.82 -5.15 8.35
C LEU A 184 -14.29 -6.60 8.54
N ALA A 185 -13.38 -7.53 8.83
CA ALA A 185 -13.70 -8.92 9.10
C ALA A 185 -14.55 -9.09 10.38
N GLU A 186 -14.23 -8.38 11.46
CA GLU A 186 -15.02 -8.36 12.70
C GLU A 186 -16.45 -7.87 12.42
N LYS A 187 -16.59 -6.76 11.69
CA LYS A 187 -17.90 -6.24 11.31
C LYS A 187 -18.67 -7.22 10.43
N ALA A 188 -17.99 -7.87 9.47
CA ALA A 188 -18.59 -8.87 8.61
C ALA A 188 -19.11 -10.08 9.40
N SER A 189 -18.37 -10.53 10.42
CA SER A 189 -18.79 -11.60 11.33
C SER A 189 -20.13 -11.30 11.99
N ASP A 190 -20.31 -10.09 12.50
CA ASP A 190 -21.59 -9.66 13.09
C ASP A 190 -22.73 -9.63 12.07
N LEU A 191 -22.48 -9.09 10.86
CA LEU A 191 -23.47 -9.08 9.77
C LEU A 191 -23.87 -10.49 9.33
N ILE A 192 -22.93 -11.42 9.31
CA ILE A 192 -23.18 -12.83 9.00
C ILE A 192 -24.04 -13.46 10.09
N LYS A 193 -23.69 -13.30 11.37
CA LYS A 193 -24.47 -13.84 12.50
C LYS A 193 -25.92 -13.36 12.52
N GLN A 194 -26.16 -12.11 12.12
CA GLN A 194 -27.53 -11.56 12.03
C GLN A 194 -28.36 -12.14 10.89
N THR A 195 -27.71 -12.70 9.86
CA THR A 195 -28.38 -13.15 8.63
C THR A 195 -28.37 -14.67 8.46
N VAL A 196 -27.54 -15.37 9.22
CA VAL A 196 -27.51 -16.83 9.28
C VAL A 196 -28.37 -17.30 10.43
N GLN A 197 -29.43 -18.03 10.14
CA GLN A 197 -30.09 -18.87 11.14
C GLN A 197 -29.24 -20.11 11.36
N CYS A 198 -28.44 -20.09 12.42
CA CYS A 198 -27.82 -21.30 12.92
C CYS A 198 -28.92 -22.23 13.43
N ALA A 199 -28.78 -23.54 13.17
CA ALA A 199 -29.53 -24.53 13.95
C ALA A 199 -29.28 -24.27 15.44
N PRO A 200 -30.27 -24.53 16.33
CA PRO A 200 -30.10 -24.34 17.77
C PRO A 200 -28.80 -25.02 18.22
N LYS A 201 -28.04 -24.35 19.11
CA LYS A 201 -26.81 -24.89 19.68
C LYS A 201 -27.04 -26.35 20.06
N ILE A 202 -26.41 -27.28 19.34
CA ILE A 202 -26.26 -28.64 19.84
C ILE A 202 -25.36 -28.48 21.07
N SER A 203 -25.92 -28.65 22.27
CA SER A 203 -25.12 -28.73 23.49
C SER A 203 -24.31 -30.00 23.40
N ILE A 204 -23.10 -29.92 22.83
CA ILE A 204 -22.15 -31.02 22.98
C ILE A 204 -21.48 -30.79 24.33
N ASP A 205 -21.88 -31.60 25.31
CA ASP A 205 -21.31 -31.70 26.66
C ASP A 205 -19.85 -32.22 26.59
N ILE A 206 -18.94 -31.53 25.89
CA ILE A 206 -17.56 -32.02 25.65
C ILE A 206 -16.63 -31.77 26.85
N PHE A 207 -17.04 -31.02 27.87
CA PHE A 207 -16.18 -30.73 29.02
C PHE A 207 -16.89 -30.94 30.35
N LYS A 208 -17.26 -32.19 30.66
CA LYS A 208 -17.36 -32.66 32.04
C LYS A 208 -16.05 -33.33 32.42
N PHE A 209 -15.06 -32.52 32.80
CA PHE A 209 -13.97 -33.04 33.61
C PHE A 209 -14.50 -33.18 35.04
N ASN A 210 -14.79 -34.42 35.43
CA ASN A 210 -14.92 -34.76 36.84
C ASN A 210 -13.51 -34.66 37.44
N PHE A 211 -13.30 -33.65 38.28
CA PHE A 211 -12.19 -33.63 39.23
C PHE A 211 -12.47 -34.57 40.39
#